data_AF-R5LKQ2-F1
#
_entry.id   AF-R5LKQ2-F1
#
_cell.length_a   1.000
_cell.length_b   1.000
_cell.length_c   1.000
_cell.angle_alpha   90.00
_cell.angle_beta   90.00
_cell.angle_gamma   90.00
#
_symmetry.space_group_name_H-M   'P 1'
#
loop_
_entity.id
_entity.type
_entity.pdbx_description
1 polymer ?
#
loop_
_entity_poly.entity_id
_entity_poly.type
_entity_poly.pdbx_seq_one_letter_code
_entity_poly.pdbx_strand_id
1 'polypeptide(L)'
;MKERFLPIGTVLLLKGGKKEVMITSYCIFPAKVQKPNGEAIEGGPKLYEYGGCVYPEGILDSNMACAFNHDQIEKIVYLGYESEQQKELSKILNAGYEAYKTQYENGAASTTPQTNEQEGTTPTE
;
A
#
# COMPACT_ATOMS: atom_id res chain seq x y z
N MET A 1 4.63 2.55 21.26
CA MET A 1 5.02 2.92 19.88
C MET A 1 3.87 3.73 19.29
N LYS A 2 4.14 4.87 18.65
CA LYS A 2 3.08 5.64 17.97
C LYS A 2 2.58 4.80 16.79
N GLU A 3 1.27 4.69 16.64
CA GLU A 3 0.62 4.03 15.51
C GLU A 3 1.14 4.65 14.20
N ARG A 4 1.84 3.85 13.35
CA ARG A 4 2.49 4.35 12.13
C ARG A 4 1.52 4.41 10.95
N PHE A 5 0.61 3.44 10.82
CA PHE A 5 -0.32 3.33 9.70
C PHE A 5 -1.43 4.38 9.75
N LEU A 6 -1.32 5.38 8.87
CA LEU A 6 -2.31 6.44 8.66
C LEU A 6 -3.57 5.89 7.97
N PRO A 7 -4.77 6.43 8.21
CA PRO A 7 -5.99 5.97 7.55
C PRO A 7 -5.96 6.11 6.02
N ILE A 8 -6.65 5.22 5.31
CA ILE A 8 -6.93 5.36 3.88
C ILE A 8 -7.73 6.65 3.64
N GLY A 9 -7.46 7.32 2.52
CA GLY A 9 -7.98 8.64 2.23
C GLY A 9 -7.17 9.78 2.85
N THR A 10 -6.12 9.47 3.61
CA THR A 10 -5.15 10.50 4.04
C THR A 10 -4.48 11.09 2.81
N VAL A 11 -4.57 12.40 2.67
CA VAL A 11 -3.90 13.18 1.63
C VAL A 11 -2.64 13.80 2.22
N LEU A 12 -1.51 13.63 1.55
CA LEU A 12 -0.19 14.00 2.04
C LEU A 12 0.72 14.48 0.91
N LEU A 13 1.81 15.15 1.28
CA LEU A 13 2.91 15.46 0.38
C LEU A 13 4.11 14.58 0.74
N LEU A 14 4.72 13.97 -0.27
CA LEU A 14 5.98 13.24 -0.13
C LEU A 14 7.16 14.20 -0.20
N LYS A 15 8.28 13.83 0.44
CA LYS A 15 9.54 14.61 0.41
C LYS A 15 9.99 14.88 -1.02
N GLY A 16 10.08 16.15 -1.39
CA GLY A 16 10.45 16.57 -2.76
C GLY A 16 9.37 16.35 -3.81
N GLY A 17 8.18 15.88 -3.42
CA GLY A 17 7.01 15.77 -4.27
C GLY A 17 6.42 17.14 -4.59
N LYS A 18 5.86 17.27 -5.80
CA LYS A 18 5.17 18.50 -6.26
C LYS A 18 3.65 18.40 -6.26
N LYS A 19 3.13 17.17 -6.16
CA LYS A 19 1.70 16.87 -6.14
C LYS A 19 1.35 16.11 -4.86
N GLU A 20 0.12 16.32 -4.40
CA GLU A 20 -0.44 15.59 -3.28
C GLU A 20 -0.72 14.14 -3.68
N VAL A 21 -0.60 13.25 -2.70
CA VAL A 21 -0.85 11.82 -2.83
C VAL A 21 -1.87 11.42 -1.78
N MET A 22 -2.85 10.61 -2.17
CA MET A 22 -3.81 10.00 -1.27
C MET A 22 -3.43 8.53 -1.02
N ILE A 23 -3.43 8.10 0.25
CA ILE A 23 -3.27 6.69 0.61
C ILE A 23 -4.51 5.89 0.18
N THR A 24 -4.30 4.80 -0.56
CA THR A 24 -5.36 3.90 -1.04
C THR A 24 -5.23 2.49 -0.51
N SER A 25 -4.05 2.08 -0.02
CA SER A 25 -3.80 0.72 0.47
C SER A 25 -2.59 0.64 1.39
N TYR A 26 -2.47 -0.46 2.13
CA TYR A 26 -1.35 -0.77 3.02
C TYR A 26 -0.57 -1.98 2.52
N CYS A 27 0.70 -2.06 2.90
CA CYS A 27 1.53 -3.24 2.72
C CYS A 27 1.54 -3.77 1.27
N ILE A 28 1.83 -2.88 0.31
CA ILE A 28 1.76 -3.22 -1.12
C ILE A 28 3.08 -3.73 -1.70
N PHE A 29 2.95 -4.48 -2.79
CA PHE A 29 4.03 -5.09 -3.54
C PHE A 29 3.93 -4.70 -5.01
N PRO A 30 4.62 -3.63 -5.44
CA PRO A 30 4.56 -3.23 -6.84
C PRO A 30 5.40 -4.22 -7.67
N ALA A 31 4.78 -4.86 -8.67
CA ALA A 31 5.49 -5.76 -9.59
C ALA A 31 6.58 -5.04 -10.40
N LYS A 32 6.46 -3.71 -10.54
CA LYS A 32 7.45 -2.82 -11.14
C LYS A 32 7.53 -1.56 -10.30
N VAL A 33 8.72 -1.23 -9.80
CA VAL A 33 8.96 0.07 -9.15
C VAL A 33 9.92 0.87 -10.03
N GLN A 34 9.48 2.06 -10.41
CA GLN A 34 10.31 3.03 -11.12
C GLN A 34 10.55 4.23 -10.23
N LYS A 35 11.76 4.77 -10.27
CA LYS A 35 12.07 6.06 -9.67
C LYS A 35 11.33 7.18 -10.40
N PRO A 36 11.19 8.37 -9.79
CA PRO A 36 10.60 9.53 -10.46
C PRO A 36 11.26 9.92 -11.80
N ASN A 37 12.53 9.53 -12.01
CA ASN A 37 13.25 9.75 -13.26
C ASN A 37 13.08 8.62 -14.31
N GLY A 38 12.19 7.65 -14.06
CA GLY A 38 11.89 6.54 -14.97
C GLY A 38 12.85 5.35 -14.89
N GLU A 39 13.87 5.40 -14.03
CA GLU A 39 14.77 4.27 -13.84
C GLU A 39 14.09 3.15 -13.05
N ALA A 40 14.24 1.91 -13.50
CA ALA A 40 13.87 0.75 -12.72
C ALA A 40 14.67 0.73 -11.41
N ILE A 41 14.00 0.45 -10.29
CA ILE A 41 14.70 0.19 -9.03
C ILE A 41 15.21 -1.24 -9.07
N GLU A 42 16.53 -1.40 -9.05
CA GLU A 42 17.18 -2.70 -8.86
C GLU A 42 17.08 -3.16 -7.39
N GLY A 43 16.97 -4.48 -7.21
CA GLY A 43 16.68 -5.11 -5.93
C GLY A 43 15.33 -5.82 -6.00
N GLY A 44 15.25 -7.02 -5.42
CA GLY A 44 14.09 -7.91 -5.50
C GLY A 44 12.77 -7.33 -4.97
N PRO A 45 11.73 -8.15 -4.82
CA PRO A 45 10.41 -7.69 -4.42
C PRO A 45 10.49 -6.96 -3.06
N LYS A 46 10.13 -5.67 -3.04
CA LYS A 46 10.13 -4.82 -1.85
C LYS A 46 8.71 -4.56 -1.37
N LEU A 47 8.52 -4.68 -0.06
CA LEU A 47 7.27 -4.29 0.60
C LEU A 47 7.30 -2.79 0.89
N TYR A 48 6.24 -2.07 0.52
CA TYR A 48 6.03 -0.68 0.91
C TYR A 48 4.90 -0.57 1.92
N GLU A 49 5.01 0.36 2.87
CA GLU A 49 3.98 0.59 3.88
C GLU A 49 2.67 1.07 3.25
N TYR A 50 2.73 1.92 2.22
CA TYR A 50 1.56 2.51 1.56
C TYR A 50 1.55 2.32 0.05
N GLY A 51 0.36 2.07 -0.46
CA GLY A 51 -0.02 2.39 -1.82
C GLY A 51 -0.84 3.67 -1.85
N GLY A 52 -0.69 4.43 -2.92
CA GLY A 52 -1.44 5.66 -3.12
C GLY A 52 -1.61 6.05 -4.58
N CYS A 53 -2.31 7.16 -4.77
CA CYS A 53 -2.53 7.77 -6.07
C CYS A 53 -2.39 9.29 -5.97
N VAL A 54 -2.17 9.95 -7.11
CA VAL A 54 -2.14 11.41 -7.16
C VAL A 54 -3.53 11.97 -6.81
N TYR A 55 -3.59 13.00 -5.98
CA TYR A 55 -4.82 13.69 -5.62
C TYR A 55 -4.92 15.04 -6.34
N PRO A 56 -6.10 15.43 -6.87
CA PRO A 56 -7.39 14.74 -6.84
C PRO A 56 -7.64 13.78 -8.03
N GLU A 57 -6.68 13.62 -8.94
CA GLU A 57 -6.88 12.88 -10.20
C GLU A 57 -7.19 11.38 -10.01
N GLY A 58 -6.72 10.77 -8.93
CA GLY A 58 -6.92 9.36 -8.63
C GLY A 58 -6.07 8.43 -9.51
N ILE A 59 -6.58 7.22 -9.75
CA ILE A 59 -5.94 6.20 -10.59
C ILE A 59 -6.66 6.19 -11.93
N LEU A 60 -6.05 6.78 -12.97
CA LEU A 60 -6.60 6.74 -14.34
C LEU A 60 -6.13 5.51 -15.10
N ASP A 61 -4.93 5.02 -14.78
CA ASP A 61 -4.37 3.76 -15.26
C ASP A 61 -3.61 3.04 -14.12
N SER A 62 -3.40 1.74 -14.27
CA SER A 62 -2.76 0.91 -13.24
C SER A 62 -1.29 1.27 -12.98
N ASN A 63 -0.63 2.02 -13.86
CA ASN A 63 0.74 2.52 -13.68
C ASN A 63 0.77 3.82 -12.84
N MET A 64 -0.36 4.48 -12.62
CA MET A 64 -0.46 5.70 -11.81
C MET A 64 -0.52 5.44 -10.29
N ALA A 65 -0.49 4.17 -9.88
CA ALA A 65 -0.33 3.81 -8.48
C ALA A 65 1.12 4.08 -8.02
N CYS A 66 1.29 4.76 -6.89
CA CYS A 66 2.58 4.98 -6.26
C CYS A 66 2.73 4.15 -4.99
N ALA A 67 3.97 3.76 -4.68
CA ALA A 67 4.33 3.06 -3.46
C ALA A 67 5.33 3.90 -2.66
N PHE A 68 5.12 4.01 -1.35
CA PHE A 68 5.99 4.81 -0.48
C PHE A 68 5.92 4.32 0.98
N ASN A 69 6.94 4.68 1.74
CA ASN A 69 7.03 4.45 3.16
C ASN A 69 6.73 5.72 3.96
N HIS A 70 6.37 5.56 5.22
CA HIS A 70 5.99 6.60 6.17
C HIS A 70 7.12 7.63 6.35
N ASP A 71 8.37 7.19 6.31
CA ASP A 71 9.54 8.07 6.43
C ASP A 71 9.73 8.99 5.21
N GLN A 72 9.06 8.71 4.10
CA GLN A 72 9.05 9.55 2.90
C GLN A 72 7.95 10.63 2.94
N ILE A 73 7.07 10.61 3.94
CA ILE A 73 6.03 11.63 4.12
C ILE A 73 6.70 12.93 4.61
N GLU A 74 6.41 14.03 3.93
CA GLU A 74 6.86 15.37 4.33
C GLU A 74 5.83 16.06 5.23
N LYS A 75 4.55 16.04 4.81
CA LYS A 75 3.45 16.59 5.60
C LYS A 75 2.14 15.88 5.29
N ILE A 76 1.28 15.78 6.29
CA ILE A 76 -0.13 15.39 6.12
C ILE A 76 -0.93 16.65 5.80
N VAL A 77 -1.67 16.62 4.70
CA VAL A 77 -2.56 17.70 4.26
C VAL A 77 -3.96 17.50 4.81
N TYR A 78 -4.44 16.25 4.79
CA TYR A 78 -5.73 15.85 5.32
C TYR A 78 -5.63 14.44 5.89
N LEU A 79 -6.19 14.23 7.08
CA LEU A 79 -6.27 12.90 7.68
C LEU A 79 -7.47 12.14 7.13
N GLY A 80 -7.25 10.91 6.66
CA GLY A 80 -8.30 10.07 6.10
C GLY A 80 -9.36 9.63 7.11
N TYR A 81 -10.26 8.76 6.67
CA TYR A 81 -11.36 8.31 7.52
C TYR A 81 -10.86 7.34 8.60
N GLU A 82 -10.88 7.80 9.85
CA GLU A 82 -10.51 7.02 11.02
C GLU A 82 -11.76 6.42 11.68
N SER A 83 -11.96 5.11 11.50
CA SER A 83 -13.00 4.32 12.18
C SER A 83 -12.38 3.39 13.22
N GLU A 84 -13.20 2.82 14.11
CA GLU A 84 -12.71 1.81 15.06
C GLU A 84 -12.11 0.58 14.35
N GLN A 85 -12.68 0.18 13.21
CA GLN A 85 -12.13 -0.89 12.36
C GLN A 85 -10.76 -0.51 11.78
N GLN A 86 -10.59 0.75 11.37
CA GLN A 86 -9.30 1.24 10.87
C GLN A 86 -8.26 1.27 12.00
N LYS A 87 -8.62 1.72 13.21
CA LYS A 87 -7.74 1.71 14.38
C LYS A 87 -7.30 0.30 14.76
N GLU A 88 -8.23 -0.65 14.75
CA GLU A 88 -7.93 -2.06 15.01
C GLU A 88 -6.98 -2.64 13.95
N LEU A 89 -7.24 -2.39 12.67
CA LEU A 89 -6.34 -2.79 11.60
C LEU A 89 -4.96 -2.15 11.75
N SER A 90 -4.88 -0.85 12.07
CA SER A 90 -3.60 -0.17 12.31
C SER A 90 -2.81 -0.85 13.43
N LYS A 91 -3.45 -1.23 14.54
CA LYS A 91 -2.78 -1.97 15.63
C LYS A 91 -2.22 -3.31 15.17
N ILE A 92 -2.99 -4.08 14.41
CA ILE A 92 -2.56 -5.37 13.85
C ILE A 92 -1.35 -5.17 12.92
N LEU A 93 -1.42 -4.20 12.01
CA LEU A 93 -0.34 -3.91 11.07
C LEU A 93 0.93 -3.46 11.81
N ASN A 94 0.82 -2.55 12.78
CA ASN A 94 1.97 -2.10 13.57
C ASN A 94 2.63 -3.24 14.36
N ALA A 95 1.86 -4.23 14.82
CA ALA A 95 2.41 -5.39 15.54
C ALA A 95 3.07 -6.41 14.63
N GLY A 96 2.54 -6.62 13.41
CA GLY A 96 2.98 -7.68 12.49
C GLY A 96 3.92 -7.23 11.36
N TYR A 97 4.03 -5.93 11.10
CA TYR A 97 4.67 -5.40 9.88
C TYR A 97 6.11 -5.90 9.68
N GLU A 98 6.97 -5.83 10.70
CA GLU A 98 8.38 -6.24 10.56
C GLU A 98 8.53 -7.74 10.26
N ALA A 99 7.71 -8.57 10.90
CA ALA A 99 7.69 -10.01 10.63
C ALA A 99 7.19 -10.30 9.22
N TYR A 100 6.14 -9.60 8.78
CA TYR A 100 5.58 -9.73 7.44
C TYR A 100 6.57 -9.27 6.36
N LYS A 101 7.22 -8.12 6.56
CA LYS A 101 8.27 -7.57 5.69
C LYS A 101 9.42 -8.55 5.53
N THR A 102 9.93 -9.07 6.64
CA THR A 102 11.05 -10.03 6.67
C THR A 102 10.70 -11.32 5.94
N GLN A 103 9.51 -11.88 6.20
CA GLN A 103 9.04 -13.09 5.52
C GLN A 103 8.92 -12.87 4.01
N TYR A 104 8.40 -11.71 3.60
CA TYR A 104 8.20 -11.43 2.19
C TYR A 104 9.51 -11.17 1.44
N GLU A 105 10.35 -10.27 1.96
CA GLU A 105 11.61 -9.89 1.30
C GLU A 105 12.62 -11.06 1.26
N ASN A 106 12.57 -11.97 2.24
CA ASN A 106 13.42 -13.16 2.28
C ASN A 106 12.78 -14.41 1.67
N GLY A 107 11.46 -14.41 1.49
CA GLY A 107 10.65 -15.58 1.16
C GLY A 107 9.93 -15.45 -0.18
N ALA A 108 10.61 -15.01 -1.23
CA ALA A 108 10.16 -15.17 -2.62
C ALA A 108 10.07 -16.66 -3.08
N ALA A 109 9.62 -17.54 -2.18
CA ALA A 109 9.08 -18.87 -2.46
C ALA A 109 7.73 -19.00 -1.74
N SER A 110 6.65 -18.87 -2.53
CA SER A 110 5.28 -19.36 -2.30
C SER A 110 4.50 -18.88 -1.06
N THR A 111 3.48 -18.04 -1.27
CA THR A 111 2.05 -18.44 -1.26
C THR A 111 1.14 -17.22 -1.36
N THR A 112 0.38 -17.13 -2.44
CA THR A 112 -0.78 -16.24 -2.55
C THR A 112 -1.89 -16.81 -1.64
N PRO A 113 -2.59 -16.01 -0.83
CA PRO A 113 -3.79 -16.47 -0.15
C PRO A 113 -4.85 -16.79 -1.22
N GLN A 114 -5.16 -18.08 -1.41
CA GLN A 114 -6.33 -18.50 -2.18
C GLN A 114 -7.57 -18.16 -1.34
N THR A 115 -8.35 -17.20 -1.79
CA THR A 115 -9.76 -17.12 -1.42
C THR A 115 -10.46 -18.29 -2.10
N ASN A 116 -10.90 -19.28 -1.32
CA ASN A 116 -11.77 -20.35 -1.80
C ASN A 116 -13.09 -19.74 -2.28
N GLU A 117 -13.22 -19.53 -3.58
CA GLU A 117 -14.52 -19.38 -4.23
C GLU A 117 -15.14 -20.77 -4.34
N GLN A 118 -16.19 -21.03 -3.55
CA GLN A 118 -17.04 -22.20 -3.73
C GLN A 118 -17.81 -22.03 -5.04
N GLU A 119 -17.55 -22.91 -6.01
CA GLU A 119 -18.32 -23.05 -7.24
C GLU A 119 -19.80 -23.34 -6.92
N GLY A 120 -20.66 -22.37 -7.18
CA GLY A 120 -22.10 -22.57 -7.31
C GLY A 120 -22.39 -23.15 -8.70
N THR A 121 -22.82 -24.41 -8.73
CA THR A 121 -23.30 -25.11 -9.91
C THR A 121 -24.55 -24.45 -10.48
N THR A 122 -24.51 -24.01 -11.74
CA THR A 122 -25.71 -23.62 -12.50
C THR A 122 -26.38 -24.87 -13.08
N PRO A 123 -27.70 -25.08 -12.93
CA PRO A 123 -28.42 -26.11 -13.67
C PRO A 123 -28.76 -25.60 -15.08
N THR A 124 -28.43 -26.38 -16.10
CA THR A 124 -28.84 -26.16 -17.49
C THR A 124 -30.33 -26.47 -17.65
N GLU A 125 -31.10 -25.54 -18.20
CA GLU A 125 -32.41 -25.81 -18.86
C GLU A 125 -32.21 -26.11 -20.35
#